data_AF-U1Z870-F1
#
_entry.id   AF-U1Z870-F1
#
_cell.length_a   1.000
_cell.length_b   1.000
_cell.length_c   1.000
_cell.angle_alpha   90.00
_cell.angle_beta   90.00
_cell.angle_gamma   90.00
#
_symmetry.space_group_name_H-M   'P 1'
#
loop_
_entity.id
_entity.type
_entity.pdbx_description
1 polymer ?
#
loop_
_entity_poly.entity_id
_entity_poly.type
_entity_poly.pdbx_seq_one_letter_code
_entity_poly.pdbx_strand_id
1 'polypeptide(L)' 'MKTTEYVAEILNELHRSAAYISNEEADQLADHILSSHQIFTAGAGRSGLMAKSFAMRLMHMGFNAHIVGEILTPPLA' A
#
# COMPACT_ATOMS: atom_id res chain seq x y z
N MET A 1 2.23 27.40 13.93
CA MET A 1 2.52 27.20 12.49
C MET A 1 1.24 27.37 11.69
N LYS A 2 1.33 27.95 10.50
CA LYS A 2 0.22 28.00 9.53
C LYS A 2 0.03 26.61 8.90
N THR A 3 -1.15 26.31 8.38
CA THR A 3 -1.43 25.03 7.69
C THR A 3 -0.40 24.73 6.59
N THR A 4 0.00 25.75 5.83
CA THR A 4 1.02 25.62 4.78
C THR A 4 2.40 25.23 5.32
N GLU A 5 2.75 25.68 6.53
CA GLU A 5 4.00 25.32 7.18
C GLU A 5 3.97 23.87 7.68
N TYR A 6 2.81 23.37 8.13
CA TYR A 6 2.66 21.95 8.46
C TYR A 6 2.79 21.04 7.23
N VAL A 7 2.24 21.45 6.08
CA VAL A 7 2.41 20.69 4.83
C VAL A 7 3.89 20.59 4.47
N ALA A 8 4.64 21.69 4.58
CA ALA A 8 6.08 21.68 4.32
C ALA A 8 6.82 20.73 5.27
N GLU A 9 6.47 20.72 6.56
CA GLU A 9 7.12 19.81 7.52
C GLU A 9 6.78 18.33 7.26
N ILE A 10 5.53 18.02 6.91
CA ILE A 10 5.14 16.66 6.51
C ILE A 10 5.94 16.20 5.29
N LEU A 11 6.14 17.08 4.29
CA LEU A 11 6.93 16.74 3.11
C LEU A 11 8.41 16.48 3.47
N ASN A 12 8.99 17.23 4.41
CA ASN A 12 10.34 17.01 4.90
C ASN A 12 10.48 15.66 5.61
N GLU A 13 9.51 15.27 6.44
CA GLU A 13 9.47 13.97 7.09
C GLU A 13 9.31 12.81 6.09
N LEU A 14 8.42 12.97 5.10
CA LEU A 14 8.22 11.97 4.05
C LEU A 14 9.48 11.78 3.20
N HIS A 15 10.16 12.87 2.81
CA HIS A 15 11.40 12.79 2.03
C HIS A 15 12.50 12.05 2.79
N ARG A 16 12.70 12.39 4.08
CA ARG A 16 13.67 11.70 4.93
C ARG A 16 13.34 10.22 5.07
N SER A 17 12.07 9.89 5.34
CA SER A 17 11.64 8.50 5.55
C SER A 17 11.79 7.66 4.29
N ALA A 18 11.42 8.22 3.12
CA ALA A 18 11.52 7.54 1.84
C ALA A 18 12.98 7.22 1.46
N ALA A 19 13.95 8.07 1.86
CA ALA A 19 15.36 7.84 1.59
C ALA A 19 15.97 6.61 2.31
N TYR A 20 15.29 6.07 3.33
CA TYR A 20 15.72 4.88 4.07
C TYR A 20 15.07 3.58 3.57
N ILE A 21 14.21 3.65 2.55
CA ILE A 21 13.56 2.46 1.97
C ILE A 21 14.53 1.77 1.02
N SER A 22 14.70 0.45 1.16
CA SER A 22 15.52 -0.35 0.24
C SER A 22 14.82 -0.51 -1.10
N ASN A 23 15.50 -0.13 -2.19
CA ASN A 23 14.97 -0.37 -3.55
C ASN A 23 14.88 -1.86 -3.87
N GLU A 24 15.81 -2.67 -3.36
CA GLU A 24 15.83 -4.12 -3.63
C GLU A 24 14.57 -4.82 -3.08
N GLU A 25 14.17 -4.49 -1.86
CA GLU A 25 12.95 -5.04 -1.25
C GLU A 25 11.68 -4.55 -1.96
N ALA A 26 11.69 -3.30 -2.45
CA ALA A 26 10.58 -2.74 -3.20
C ALA A 26 10.40 -3.42 -4.57
N ASP A 27 11.50 -3.70 -5.28
CA ASP A 27 11.49 -4.42 -6.55
C ASP A 27 11.04 -5.87 -6.35
N GLN A 28 11.50 -6.55 -5.29
CA GLN A 28 11.05 -7.89 -4.92
C GLN A 28 9.53 -7.93 -4.64
N LEU A 29 8.98 -6.91 -3.97
CA LEU A 29 7.54 -6.80 -3.76
C LEU A 29 6.78 -6.71 -5.09
N ALA A 30 7.28 -5.95 -6.06
CA ALA A 30 6.68 -5.86 -7.39
C ALA A 30 6.72 -7.21 -8.12
N ASP A 31 7.84 -7.93 -8.06
CA ASP A 31 7.97 -9.27 -8.64
C ASP A 31 7.00 -10.27 -8.00
N HIS A 32 6.82 -10.21 -6.67
CA HIS A 32 5.83 -11.01 -5.98
C HIS A 32 4.40 -10.67 -6.40
N ILE A 33 4.07 -9.39 -6.59
CA ILE A 33 2.75 -8.97 -7.09
C ILE A 33 2.50 -9.51 -8.50
N LEU A 34 3.49 -9.43 -9.39
CA LEU A 34 3.37 -9.89 -10.78
C LEU A 34 3.26 -11.41 -10.91
N SER A 35 3.94 -12.16 -10.03
CA SER A 35 3.97 -13.63 -10.07
C SER A 35 2.82 -14.28 -9.29
N SER A 36 2.14 -13.55 -8.40
CA SER A 36 1.08 -14.09 -7.55
C SER A 36 -0.25 -14.23 -8.30
N HIS A 37 -0.93 -15.36 -8.09
CA HIS A 37 -2.29 -15.55 -8.62
C HIS A 37 -3.34 -14.67 -7.90
N GLN A 38 -3.14 -14.40 -6.62
CA GLN A 38 -4.00 -13.55 -5.79
C GLN A 38 -3.16 -12.68 -4.87
N ILE A 39 -3.57 -11.43 -4.67
CA ILE A 39 -2.90 -10.48 -3.78
C ILE A 39 -3.86 -10.08 -2.67
N PHE A 40 -3.42 -10.22 -1.42
CA PHE A 40 -4.20 -9.82 -0.26
C PHE A 40 -3.49 -8.66 0.46
N THR A 41 -4.21 -7.57 0.66
CA THR A 41 -3.73 -6.43 1.46
C THR A 41 -4.41 -6.43 2.82
N ALA A 42 -3.70 -5.98 3.86
CA ALA A 42 -4.22 -5.92 5.21
C ALA A 42 -3.70 -4.69 5.96
N GLY A 43 -4.46 -4.22 6.94
CA GLY A 43 -4.06 -3.13 7.82
C GLY A 43 -5.19 -2.72 8.77
N ALA A 44 -4.83 -2.07 9.87
CA ALA A 44 -5.78 -1.54 10.85
C ALA A 44 -5.85 0.00 10.79
N GLY A 45 -6.98 0.59 11.17
CA GLY A 45 -7.17 2.04 11.23
C GLY A 45 -6.83 2.76 9.93
N ARG A 46 -6.02 3.84 10.01
CA ARG A 46 -5.59 4.62 8.83
C ARG A 46 -4.73 3.82 7.87
N SER A 47 -3.89 2.90 8.36
CA SER A 47 -3.10 2.01 7.51
C SER A 47 -4.00 1.03 6.74
N GLY A 48 -5.12 0.60 7.35
CA GLY A 48 -6.16 -0.16 6.65
C GLY A 48 -6.77 0.62 5.48
N LEU A 49 -7.00 1.93 5.63
CA LEU A 49 -7.46 2.77 4.51
C LEU A 49 -6.42 2.84 3.37
N MET A 50 -5.13 2.88 3.70
CA MET A 50 -4.06 2.85 2.69
C MET A 50 -3.98 1.50 1.97
N ALA A 51 -4.13 0.38 2.72
CA ALA A 51 -4.21 -0.97 2.15
C ALA A 51 -5.40 -1.09 1.17
N LYS A 52 -6.58 -0.58 1.55
CA LYS A 52 -7.76 -0.51 0.67
C LYS A 52 -7.49 0.30 -0.60
N SER A 53 -6.87 1.48 -0.47
CA SER A 53 -6.49 2.31 -1.61
C SER A 53 -5.55 1.57 -2.57
N PHE A 54 -4.55 0.86 -2.02
CA PHE A 54 -3.60 0.10 -2.81
C PHE A 54 -4.25 -1.09 -3.54
N ALA A 55 -5.06 -1.90 -2.85
CA ALA A 55 -5.80 -3.00 -3.46
C ALA A 55 -6.73 -2.53 -4.59
N MET A 56 -7.40 -1.39 -4.42
CA MET A 56 -8.22 -0.80 -5.49
C MET A 56 -7.40 -0.45 -6.72
N ARG A 57 -6.18 0.09 -6.55
CA ARG A 57 -5.31 0.39 -7.69
C ARG A 57 -4.82 -0.88 -8.39
N LEU A 58 -4.49 -1.92 -7.64
CA LEU A 58 -4.12 -3.23 -8.21
C LEU A 58 -5.29 -3.82 -9.01
N MET A 59 -6.51 -3.77 -8.47
CA MET A 59 -7.71 -4.21 -9.19
C MET A 59 -7.92 -3.41 -10.48
N HIS A 60 -7.75 -2.08 -10.47
CA HIS A 60 -7.82 -1.25 -11.68
C HIS A 60 -6.78 -1.63 -12.74
N MET A 61 -5.64 -2.22 -12.35
CA MET A 61 -4.61 -2.72 -13.26
C MET A 61 -4.89 -4.15 -13.76
N GLY A 62 -5.98 -4.78 -13.31
CA GLY A 62 -6.37 -6.14 -13.70
C GLY A 62 -5.84 -7.25 -12.78
N PHE A 63 -5.20 -6.91 -11.66
CA PHE A 63 -4.76 -7.91 -10.69
C PHE A 63 -5.94 -8.43 -9.87
N ASN A 64 -5.86 -9.72 -9.48
CA ASN A 64 -6.80 -10.33 -8.56
C ASN A 64 -6.47 -9.95 -7.11
N ALA A 65 -6.84 -8.73 -6.72
CA ALA A 65 -6.49 -8.14 -5.43
C ALA A 65 -7.69 -8.07 -4.46
N HIS A 66 -7.46 -8.39 -3.20
CA HIS A 66 -8.45 -8.44 -2.14
C HIS A 66 -7.97 -7.72 -0.87
N ILE A 67 -8.90 -7.39 0.02
CA ILE A 67 -8.64 -6.72 1.30
C ILE A 67 -9.06 -7.66 2.42
N VAL A 68 -8.13 -8.09 3.27
CA VAL A 68 -8.42 -9.02 4.36
C VAL A 68 -9.52 -8.47 5.28
N GLY A 69 -10.53 -9.29 5.55
CA GLY A 69 -11.65 -8.96 6.45
C GLY A 69 -12.84 -8.29 5.78
N GLU A 70 -12.80 -8.03 4.47
CA GLU A 70 -13.96 -7.54 3.70
C GLU A 70 -14.87 -8.69 3.24
N ILE A 71 -16.15 -8.40 3.01
CA ILE A 71 -17.18 -9.40 2.68
C ILE A 71 -16.86 -10.17 1.39
N LEU A 72 -16.20 -9.52 0.42
CA LEU A 72 -15.86 -10.11 -0.88
C LEU A 72 -14.50 -10.84 -0.87
N THR A 73 -13.86 -10.97 0.29
CA THR A 73 -12.58 -11.68 0.40
C THR A 73 -12.82 -13.18 0.23
N PRO A 74 -12.20 -13.85 -0.76
CA PRO A 74 -12.29 -15.30 -0.86
C PRO A 74 -11.64 -15.95 0.37
N PRO A 75 -11.98 -17.21 0.69
CA PRO A 75 -11.30 -17.97 1.73
C PRO A 75 -9.79 -17.95 1.49
N LEU A 76 -9.02 -17.67 2.55
CA LEU A 76 -7.57 -17.87 2.52
C LEU A 76 -7.34 -19.38 2.43
N ALA A 77 -6.81 -19.84 1.30
CA ALA A 77 -6.45 -21.24 1.08
C ALA A 77 -5.12 -21.58 1.77
#